data_AF-A0A2H0V196-F1
#
_entry.id   AF-A0A2H0V196-F1
#
_cell.length_a   1.000
_cell.length_b   1.000
_cell.length_c   1.000
_cell.angle_alpha   90.00
_cell.angle_beta   90.00
_cell.angle_gamma   90.00
#
_symmetry.space_group_name_H-M   'P 1'
#
loop_
_entity.id
_entity.type
_entity.pdbx_description
1 polymer ?
#
loop_
_entity_poly.entity_id
_entity_poly.type
_entity_poly.pdbx_seq_one_letter_code
_entity_poly.pdbx_strand_id
1 'polypeptide(L)'
;MKNLIKKNLGFTQAPLFRKVGAGFTLIELLIVISIIGVLSSFSVVSFNDARAKARDAKRLSDVRQMANVLAIVGTEGVTAALLEGCAAGSAEKNVMDCTGPDKLTQFNRFSDPSISDPSNNAYICAAGLNKPCQYSFTVGSTNVANAEIYFYLETSVAGLERGLHYISSEGVFDAL
;
A
#
# COMPACT_ATOMS: atom_id res chain seq x y z
N MET A 1 -50.80 -32.67 -75.34
CA MET A 1 -49.54 -33.44 -75.42
C MET A 1 -48.41 -32.56 -74.89
N LYS A 2 -47.72 -33.04 -73.85
CA LYS A 2 -46.38 -32.62 -73.36
C LYS A 2 -46.23 -31.24 -72.68
N ASN A 3 -46.13 -31.33 -71.35
CA ASN A 3 -45.22 -30.58 -70.47
C ASN A 3 -43.96 -30.08 -71.17
N LEU A 4 -43.41 -28.94 -70.70
CA LEU A 4 -42.04 -28.88 -70.19
C LEU A 4 -41.81 -27.60 -69.34
N ILE A 5 -41.29 -27.87 -68.15
CA ILE A 5 -40.88 -26.99 -67.05
C ILE A 5 -39.71 -26.09 -67.45
N LYS A 6 -39.76 -24.80 -67.09
CA LYS A 6 -38.58 -23.94 -66.81
C LYS A 6 -39.02 -22.83 -65.86
N LYS A 7 -38.29 -22.39 -64.85
CA LYS A 7 -37.15 -22.86 -64.03
C LYS A 7 -37.09 -21.78 -62.92
N ASN A 8 -37.03 -22.16 -61.65
CA ASN A 8 -36.86 -21.23 -60.54
C ASN A 8 -35.58 -20.39 -60.72
N LEU A 9 -35.72 -19.08 -60.89
CA LEU A 9 -34.61 -18.13 -60.73
C LEU A 9 -34.69 -17.59 -59.31
N GLY A 10 -34.10 -18.34 -58.38
CA GLY A 10 -33.89 -17.89 -57.01
C GLY A 10 -33.03 -16.63 -57.00
N PHE A 11 -33.53 -15.60 -56.35
CA PHE A 11 -32.75 -14.44 -55.94
C PHE A 11 -31.81 -14.88 -54.81
N THR A 12 -30.61 -15.34 -55.15
CA THR A 12 -29.48 -15.38 -54.21
C THR A 12 -28.61 -14.16 -54.45
N GLN A 13 -28.85 -13.10 -53.67
CA GLN A 13 -27.85 -12.04 -53.51
C GLN A 13 -26.63 -12.64 -52.81
N ALA A 14 -25.52 -12.78 -53.52
CA ALA A 14 -24.24 -13.12 -52.92
C ALA A 14 -23.79 -11.97 -51.99
N PRO A 15 -23.35 -12.24 -50.75
CA PRO A 15 -22.72 -11.20 -49.93
C PRO A 15 -21.34 -10.90 -50.51
N LEU A 16 -21.14 -9.67 -51.01
CA LEU A 16 -19.84 -9.12 -51.36
C LEU A 16 -19.05 -8.81 -50.08
N PHE A 17 -18.57 -9.85 -49.39
CA PHE A 17 -17.52 -9.68 -48.38
C PHE A 17 -16.21 -9.38 -49.12
N ARG A 18 -15.93 -8.08 -49.32
CA ARG A 18 -14.63 -7.60 -49.81
C ARG A 18 -13.56 -7.99 -48.79
N LYS A 19 -12.79 -9.03 -49.11
CA LYS A 19 -11.61 -9.45 -48.34
C LYS A 19 -10.58 -8.31 -48.43
N VAL A 20 -10.47 -7.48 -47.39
CA VAL A 20 -9.34 -6.56 -47.23
C VAL A 20 -8.13 -7.42 -46.91
N GLY A 21 -7.43 -7.87 -47.96
CA GLY A 21 -6.20 -8.62 -47.85
C GLY A 21 -5.03 -7.66 -47.65
N ALA A 22 -4.75 -7.32 -46.40
CA ALA A 22 -3.46 -6.79 -45.99
C ALA A 22 -2.90 -7.77 -44.94
N GLY A 23 -2.01 -8.65 -45.37
CA GLY A 23 -1.30 -9.57 -44.48
C GLY A 23 -0.17 -8.82 -43.76
N PHE A 24 -0.01 -9.10 -42.47
CA PHE A 24 1.10 -8.60 -41.67
C PHE A 24 2.40 -9.26 -42.13
N THR A 25 3.43 -8.48 -42.41
CA THR A 25 4.73 -9.00 -42.84
C THR A 25 5.52 -9.54 -41.65
N LEU A 26 6.44 -10.48 -41.90
CA LEU A 26 7.33 -11.01 -40.86
C LEU A 26 8.22 -9.92 -40.24
N ILE A 27 8.63 -8.93 -41.05
CA ILE A 27 9.45 -7.82 -40.57
C ILE A 27 8.65 -6.87 -39.68
N GLU A 28 7.37 -6.63 -39.97
CA GLU A 28 6.49 -5.84 -39.11
C GLU A 28 6.32 -6.51 -37.74
N LEU A 29 6.16 -7.83 -37.69
CA LEU A 29 6.06 -8.56 -36.42
C LEU A 29 7.37 -8.56 -35.64
N LEU A 30 8.50 -8.68 -36.33
CA LEU A 30 9.82 -8.64 -35.73
C LEU A 30 10.12 -7.26 -35.10
N ILE A 31 9.77 -6.17 -35.79
CA ILE A 31 9.96 -4.82 -35.27
C ILE A 31 9.07 -4.59 -34.03
N VAL A 32 7.81 -5.02 -34.06
CA VAL A 32 6.89 -4.82 -32.93
C VAL A 32 7.37 -5.50 -31.65
N ILE A 33 7.78 -6.77 -31.72
CA ILE A 33 8.29 -7.47 -30.52
C ILE A 33 9.61 -6.85 -30.03
N SER A 34 10.44 -6.34 -30.95
CA SER A 34 11.69 -5.67 -30.59
C SER A 34 11.44 -4.36 -29.82
N ILE A 35 10.47 -3.55 -30.26
CA ILE A 35 10.11 -2.29 -29.61
C ILE A 35 9.46 -2.56 -28.24
N ILE A 36 8.53 -3.52 -28.16
CA ILE A 36 7.90 -3.91 -26.88
C ILE A 36 8.96 -4.42 -25.90
N GLY A 37 9.94 -5.21 -26.37
CA GLY A 37 11.04 -5.68 -25.54
C GLY A 37 11.82 -4.54 -24.90
N VAL A 38 12.23 -3.55 -25.70
CA VAL A 38 12.97 -2.38 -25.20
C VAL A 38 12.12 -1.53 -24.25
N LEU A 39 10.89 -1.19 -24.63
CA LEU A 39 10.00 -0.34 -23.81
C LEU A 39 9.59 -1.01 -22.48
N SER A 40 9.41 -2.34 -22.49
CA SER A 40 9.02 -3.08 -21.28
C SER A 40 10.12 -3.03 -20.20
N SER A 41 11.40 -3.04 -20.59
CA SER A 41 12.53 -3.04 -19.65
C SER A 41 12.61 -1.76 -18.81
N PHE A 42 12.39 -0.59 -19.43
CA PHE A 42 12.42 0.70 -18.73
C PHE A 42 11.22 0.89 -17.77
N SER A 43 10.07 0.32 -18.13
CA SER A 43 8.81 0.51 -17.39
C SER A 43 8.84 -0.13 -15.99
N VAL A 44 9.57 -1.24 -15.82
CA VAL A 44 9.61 -1.99 -14.55
C VAL A 44 10.35 -1.22 -13.44
N VAL A 45 11.45 -0.54 -13.79
CA VAL A 45 12.29 0.17 -12.80
C VAL A 45 11.54 1.36 -12.18
N SER A 46 10.85 2.16 -13.00
CA SER A 46 10.08 3.31 -12.53
C SER A 46 8.88 2.91 -11.66
N PHE A 47 8.34 1.71 -11.86
CA PHE A 47 7.15 1.24 -11.16
C PHE A 47 7.43 0.79 -9.73
N ASN A 48 8.60 0.22 -9.48
CA ASN A 48 8.99 -0.23 -8.14
C ASN A 48 9.20 0.94 -7.18
N ASP A 49 9.85 2.02 -7.62
CA ASP A 49 10.03 3.25 -6.84
C ASP A 49 8.69 3.94 -6.55
N ALA A 50 7.80 4.02 -7.54
CA ALA A 50 6.47 4.58 -7.37
C ALA A 50 5.63 3.81 -6.32
N ARG A 51 5.74 2.48 -6.29
CA ARG A 51 5.07 1.64 -5.27
C ARG A 51 5.64 1.87 -3.88
N ALA A 52 6.96 2.01 -3.76
CA ALA A 52 7.60 2.29 -2.47
C ALA A 52 7.16 3.65 -1.91
N LYS A 53 7.17 4.71 -2.74
CA LYS A 53 6.65 6.03 -2.37
C LYS A 53 5.17 6.03 -1.98
N ALA A 54 4.34 5.23 -2.67
CA ALA A 54 2.93 5.08 -2.32
C ALA A 54 2.73 4.41 -0.95
N ARG A 55 3.55 3.41 -0.61
CA ARG A 55 3.56 2.80 0.72
C ARG A 55 4.02 3.80 1.78
N ASP A 56 5.08 4.55 1.52
CA ASP A 56 5.58 5.58 2.44
C ASP A 56 4.54 6.70 2.69
N ALA A 57 3.80 7.11 1.66
CA ALA A 57 2.68 8.05 1.81
C ALA A 57 1.56 7.50 2.70
N LYS A 58 1.24 6.20 2.56
CA LYS A 58 0.28 5.51 3.45
C LYS A 58 0.79 5.47 4.88
N ARG A 59 2.08 5.13 5.10
CA ARG A 59 2.71 5.13 6.42
C ARG A 59 2.58 6.46 7.11
N LEU A 60 2.95 7.54 6.41
CA LEU A 60 2.87 8.90 6.93
C LEU A 60 1.44 9.31 7.31
N SER A 61 0.45 8.88 6.50
CA SER A 61 -0.96 9.10 6.81
C SER A 61 -1.42 8.33 8.06
N ASP A 62 -0.99 7.08 8.21
CA ASP A 62 -1.34 6.22 9.35
C ASP A 62 -0.75 6.76 10.65
N VAL A 63 0.54 7.09 10.66
CA VAL A 63 1.20 7.60 11.87
C VAL A 63 0.65 8.95 12.31
N ARG A 64 0.25 9.82 11.39
CA ARG A 64 -0.45 11.07 11.71
C ARG A 64 -1.84 10.82 12.30
N GLN A 65 -2.60 9.87 11.76
CA GLN A 65 -3.89 9.50 12.33
C GLN A 65 -3.75 8.95 13.74
N MET A 66 -2.77 8.06 13.96
CA MET A 66 -2.47 7.53 15.29
C MET A 66 -2.03 8.62 16.26
N ALA A 67 -1.13 9.53 15.86
CA ALA A 67 -0.69 10.66 16.69
C ALA A 67 -1.86 11.56 17.09
N ASN A 68 -2.76 11.89 16.16
CA ASN A 68 -3.97 12.67 16.45
C ASN A 68 -4.88 11.98 17.46
N VAL A 69 -5.08 10.65 17.34
CA VAL A 69 -5.86 9.88 18.31
C VAL A 69 -5.21 9.95 19.70
N LEU A 70 -3.90 9.73 19.79
CA LEU A 70 -3.16 9.79 21.06
C LEU A 70 -3.20 11.19 21.69
N ALA A 71 -3.13 12.24 20.88
CA ALA A 71 -3.27 13.62 21.35
C ALA A 71 -4.67 13.88 21.95
N ILE A 72 -5.74 13.48 21.26
CA ILE A 72 -7.12 13.63 21.75
C ILE A 72 -7.29 12.85 23.07
N VAL A 73 -6.93 11.58 23.06
CA VAL A 73 -7.06 10.66 24.19
C VAL A 73 -6.23 11.13 25.41
N GLY A 74 -5.05 11.71 25.15
CA GLY A 74 -4.23 12.35 26.18
C GLY A 74 -4.86 13.59 26.81
N THR A 75 -5.64 14.38 26.06
CA THR A 75 -6.38 15.53 26.63
C THR A 75 -7.59 15.13 27.46
N GLU A 76 -8.18 13.96 27.18
CA GLU A 76 -9.34 13.43 27.91
C GLU A 76 -8.97 12.76 29.24
N GLY A 77 -7.67 12.67 29.56
CA GLY A 77 -7.18 12.05 30.80
C GLY A 77 -7.16 10.53 30.77
N VAL A 78 -7.24 9.92 29.57
CA VAL A 78 -7.10 8.48 29.40
C VAL A 78 -5.65 8.10 29.71
N THR A 79 -5.46 7.19 30.67
CA THR A 79 -4.14 6.73 31.07
C THR A 79 -3.69 5.54 30.22
N ALA A 80 -2.39 5.28 30.19
CA ALA A 80 -1.80 4.11 29.52
C ALA A 80 -2.43 2.78 29.97
N ALA A 81 -3.01 2.74 31.18
CA ALA A 81 -3.70 1.57 31.72
C ALA A 81 -5.02 1.22 31.00
N LEU A 82 -5.58 2.16 30.23
CA LEU A 82 -6.81 1.95 29.45
C LEU A 82 -6.53 1.45 28.02
N LEU A 83 -5.26 1.41 27.61
CA LEU A 83 -4.83 0.74 26.39
C LEU A 83 -4.45 -0.70 26.75
N GLU A 84 -5.44 -1.59 26.68
CA GLU A 84 -5.21 -3.03 26.82
C GLU A 84 -4.17 -3.51 25.79
N GLY A 85 -3.31 -4.43 26.20
CA GLY A 85 -2.20 -4.96 25.39
C GLY A 85 -0.98 -4.04 25.26
N CYS A 86 -1.13 -2.75 25.52
CA CYS A 86 -0.05 -1.76 25.42
C CYS A 86 0.22 -0.96 26.71
N ALA A 87 -0.39 -1.40 27.82
CA ALA A 87 -0.15 -0.87 29.15
C ALA A 87 1.32 -1.11 29.60
N ALA A 88 2.08 -0.03 29.62
CA ALA A 88 3.33 0.27 30.31
C ALA A 88 4.30 -0.88 30.69
N GLY A 89 5.31 -1.03 29.84
CA GLY A 89 6.72 -1.08 30.20
C GLY A 89 7.45 -0.30 29.10
N SER A 90 8.57 0.37 29.40
CA SER A 90 9.32 1.28 28.51
C SER A 90 9.98 0.59 27.29
N ALA A 91 9.25 -0.31 26.64
CA ALA A 91 9.61 -1.05 25.45
C ALA A 91 8.56 -0.79 24.38
N GLU A 92 8.99 -0.78 23.14
CA GLU A 92 8.15 -0.65 21.96
C GLU A 92 7.06 -1.75 21.95
N LYS A 93 5.81 -1.35 21.75
CA LYS A 93 4.66 -2.26 21.69
C LYS A 93 4.09 -2.30 20.29
N ASN A 94 3.69 -3.49 19.86
CA ASN A 94 3.02 -3.64 18.58
C ASN A 94 1.68 -2.89 18.60
N VAL A 95 1.49 -1.98 17.65
CA VAL A 95 0.23 -1.26 17.41
C VAL A 95 -0.97 -2.22 17.29
N MET A 96 -0.75 -3.44 16.80
CA MET A 96 -1.77 -4.47 16.65
C MET A 96 -2.32 -5.01 17.97
N ASP A 97 -1.51 -4.98 19.02
CA ASP A 97 -1.89 -5.47 20.35
C ASP A 97 -2.65 -4.40 21.14
N CYS A 98 -2.60 -3.15 20.68
CA CYS A 98 -3.15 -2.02 21.42
C CYS A 98 -4.63 -1.83 21.12
N THR A 99 -5.47 -2.16 22.11
CA THR A 99 -6.92 -1.95 22.05
C THR A 99 -7.39 -1.18 23.26
N GLY A 100 -8.21 -0.15 23.08
CA GLY A 100 -8.90 0.51 24.17
C GLY A 100 -10.41 0.24 24.17
N PRO A 101 -11.11 0.73 25.21
CA PRO A 101 -12.55 0.52 25.38
C PRO A 101 -13.38 1.15 24.26
N ASP A 102 -12.85 2.18 23.60
CA ASP A 102 -13.55 2.95 22.58
C ASP A 102 -13.03 2.65 21.16
N LYS A 103 -13.89 2.94 20.17
CA LYS A 103 -13.55 2.79 18.74
C LYS A 103 -12.37 3.64 18.30
N LEU A 104 -12.14 4.78 18.96
CA LEU A 104 -11.04 5.69 18.66
C LEU A 104 -9.69 5.08 19.05
N THR A 105 -9.65 4.31 20.14
CA THR A 105 -8.46 3.64 20.66
C THR A 105 -8.19 2.26 20.04
N GLN A 106 -8.74 1.97 18.86
CA GLN A 106 -8.50 0.73 18.13
C GLN A 106 -7.32 0.89 17.16
N PHE A 107 -6.12 0.73 17.68
CA PHE A 107 -4.89 0.87 16.91
C PHE A 107 -4.59 -0.36 16.03
N ASN A 108 -5.19 -1.51 16.34
CA ASN A 108 -5.11 -2.74 15.54
C ASN A 108 -5.60 -2.65 14.09
N ARG A 109 -6.09 -1.49 13.65
CA ARG A 109 -6.49 -1.20 12.27
C ARG A 109 -5.32 -0.68 11.43
N PHE A 110 -4.21 -0.30 12.05
CA PHE A 110 -3.04 0.24 11.40
C PHE A 110 -1.97 -0.84 11.26
N SER A 111 -1.65 -1.17 10.00
CA SER A 111 -0.61 -2.15 9.65
C SER A 111 0.31 -1.54 8.61
N ASP A 112 1.60 -1.83 8.73
CA ASP A 112 2.55 -1.48 7.69
C ASP A 112 2.22 -2.24 6.40
N PRO A 113 2.16 -1.57 5.23
CA PRO A 113 1.77 -2.20 3.97
C PRO A 113 2.82 -3.18 3.42
N SER A 114 4.03 -3.22 3.96
CA SER A 114 5.11 -4.13 3.55
C SER A 114 5.26 -5.35 4.46
N ILE A 115 4.47 -5.46 5.54
CA ILE A 115 4.53 -6.58 6.48
C ILE A 115 3.43 -7.61 6.16
N SER A 116 3.82 -8.88 6.04
CA SER A 116 2.89 -9.98 5.75
C SER A 116 2.15 -10.51 6.98
N ASP A 117 2.77 -10.40 8.16
CA ASP A 117 2.19 -10.82 9.43
C ASP A 117 2.39 -9.71 10.48
N PRO A 118 1.49 -8.71 10.50
CA PRO A 118 1.61 -7.57 11.40
C PRO A 118 1.33 -7.93 12.87
N SER A 119 0.73 -9.10 13.15
CA SER A 119 0.50 -9.57 14.52
C SER A 119 1.74 -10.17 15.18
N ASN A 120 2.79 -10.45 14.42
CA ASN A 120 4.00 -11.04 14.96
C ASN A 120 4.95 -9.97 15.51
N ASN A 121 5.13 -10.01 16.83
CA ASN A 121 5.94 -9.02 17.56
C ASN A 121 7.45 -9.08 17.23
N ALA A 122 7.93 -10.09 16.50
CA ALA A 122 9.31 -10.13 16.02
C ALA A 122 9.60 -9.11 14.90
N TYR A 123 8.57 -8.49 14.31
CA TYR A 123 8.70 -7.55 13.20
C TYR A 123 8.34 -6.11 13.55
N ILE A 124 8.20 -5.76 14.84
CA ILE A 124 7.87 -4.39 15.24
C ILE A 124 9.02 -3.43 14.96
N CYS A 125 8.67 -2.17 14.72
CA CYS A 125 9.62 -1.09 14.65
C CYS A 125 10.20 -0.85 16.06
N ALA A 126 11.51 -0.81 16.15
CA ALA A 126 12.26 -0.60 17.38
C ALA A 126 13.63 -0.04 17.01
N ALA A 127 14.30 0.63 17.94
CA ALA A 127 15.59 1.24 17.68
C ALA A 127 16.60 0.23 17.08
N GLY A 128 17.28 0.62 15.99
CA GLY A 128 18.29 -0.20 15.32
C GLY A 128 17.79 -1.12 14.20
N LEU A 129 16.48 -1.14 13.88
CA LEU A 129 16.00 -1.83 12.68
C LEU A 129 16.36 -1.08 11.39
N ASN A 130 16.78 -1.84 10.36
CA ASN A 130 17.18 -1.33 9.04
C ASN A 130 16.33 -1.89 7.88
N LYS A 131 15.14 -2.38 8.21
CA LYS A 131 14.19 -3.01 7.28
C LYS A 131 12.76 -2.57 7.61
N PRO A 132 11.81 -2.66 6.67
CA PRO A 132 10.40 -2.44 6.94
C PRO A 132 9.93 -3.27 8.13
N CYS A 133 9.13 -2.65 8.98
CA CYS A 133 8.67 -3.18 10.25
C CYS A 133 7.23 -2.74 10.51
N GLN A 134 6.54 -3.47 11.37
CA GLN A 134 5.20 -3.14 11.81
C GLN A 134 5.26 -1.94 12.76
N TYR A 135 4.31 -1.01 12.64
CA TYR A 135 4.24 0.15 13.53
C TYR A 135 4.24 -0.27 14.99
N SER A 136 4.97 0.48 15.80
CA SER A 136 5.00 0.30 17.24
C SER A 136 4.86 1.63 17.94
N PHE A 137 4.53 1.62 19.22
CA PHE A 137 4.69 2.81 20.04
C PHE A 137 5.15 2.50 21.45
N THR A 138 5.79 3.48 22.06
CA THR A 138 6.08 3.49 23.49
C THR A 138 5.00 4.33 24.18
N VAL A 139 4.50 3.85 25.31
CA VAL A 139 3.59 4.65 26.15
C VAL A 139 4.30 4.97 27.45
N GLY A 140 4.27 6.25 27.86
CA GLY A 140 4.68 6.64 29.19
C GLY A 140 3.86 5.91 30.26
N SER A 141 4.48 5.55 31.39
CA SER A 141 3.85 4.76 32.45
C SER A 141 2.63 5.43 33.10
N THR A 142 2.48 6.74 32.97
CA THR A 142 1.42 7.53 33.61
C THR A 142 0.55 8.32 32.64
N ASN A 143 1.00 8.58 31.41
CA ASN A 143 0.25 9.36 30.43
C ASN A 143 0.60 8.97 28.98
N VAL A 144 -0.42 8.87 28.14
CA VAL A 144 -0.30 8.66 26.68
C VAL A 144 0.16 9.92 25.94
N ALA A 145 0.14 11.09 26.59
CA ALA A 145 0.55 12.37 26.03
C ALA A 145 2.03 12.39 25.60
N ASN A 146 2.88 11.49 26.09
CA ASN A 146 4.29 11.39 25.68
C ASN A 146 4.54 10.12 24.84
N ALA A 147 3.50 9.60 24.18
CA ALA A 147 3.66 8.42 23.33
C ALA A 147 4.46 8.77 22.06
N GLU A 148 5.40 7.90 21.71
CA GLU A 148 6.18 7.98 20.48
C GLU A 148 5.82 6.80 19.60
N ILE A 149 5.50 7.08 18.34
CA ILE A 149 5.15 6.04 17.37
C ILE A 149 6.33 5.84 16.42
N TYR A 150 6.82 4.61 16.32
CA TYR A 150 7.92 4.23 15.47
C TYR A 150 7.42 3.64 14.15
N PHE A 151 8.06 4.04 13.04
CA PHE A 151 7.75 3.57 11.70
C PHE A 151 9.00 3.58 10.82
N TYR A 152 8.98 2.86 9.70
CA TYR A 152 10.10 2.77 8.78
C TYR A 152 9.73 3.29 7.38
N LEU A 153 10.54 4.19 6.83
CA LEU A 153 10.41 4.68 5.46
C LEU A 153 11.34 3.90 4.51
N GLU A 154 10.78 3.41 3.41
CA GLU A 154 11.54 2.68 2.39
C GLU A 154 12.32 3.60 1.46
N THR A 155 11.81 4.82 1.27
CA THR A 155 12.38 5.86 0.42
C THR A 155 12.32 7.22 1.11
N SER A 156 13.04 8.21 0.57
CA SER A 156 12.93 9.58 1.06
C SER A 156 11.61 10.20 0.62
N VAL A 157 10.79 10.64 1.57
CA VAL A 157 9.47 11.25 1.34
C VAL A 157 9.25 12.42 2.29
N ALA A 158 8.56 13.48 1.83
CA ALA A 158 8.15 14.61 2.66
C ALA A 158 9.29 15.27 3.48
N GLY A 159 10.53 15.24 2.99
CA GLY A 159 11.70 15.79 3.67
C GLY A 159 12.33 14.85 4.71
N LEU A 160 11.79 13.65 4.89
CA LEU A 160 12.36 12.59 5.71
C LEU A 160 13.20 11.66 4.81
N GLU A 161 14.35 11.22 5.33
CA GLU A 161 15.20 10.27 4.63
C GLU A 161 14.65 8.84 4.77
N ARG A 162 15.24 7.90 4.04
CA ARG A 162 14.95 6.48 4.24
C ARG A 162 15.48 6.06 5.61
N GLY A 163 14.67 5.35 6.38
CA GLY A 163 15.12 4.77 7.64
C GLY A 163 14.01 4.67 8.67
N LEU A 164 14.44 4.43 9.91
CA LEU A 164 13.56 4.40 11.06
C LEU A 164 13.31 5.83 11.55
N HIS A 165 12.05 6.14 11.79
CA HIS A 165 11.62 7.42 12.30
C HIS A 165 10.63 7.21 13.43
N TYR A 166 10.45 8.24 14.24
CA TYR A 166 9.34 8.31 15.17
C TYR A 166 8.61 9.64 15.05
N ILE A 167 7.34 9.62 15.47
CA ILE A 167 6.52 10.80 15.65
C ILE A 167 6.04 10.87 17.10
N SER A 168 6.18 12.03 17.71
CA SER A 168 5.56 12.30 19.01
C SER A 168 4.07 12.59 18.86
N SER A 169 3.32 12.45 19.94
CA SER A 169 1.93 12.91 20.06
C SER A 169 1.72 14.39 19.65
N GLU A 170 2.75 15.23 19.71
CA GLU A 170 2.74 16.63 19.29
C GLU A 170 2.86 16.81 17.77
N GLY A 171 3.09 15.73 17.02
CA GLY A 171 3.18 15.73 15.56
C GLY A 171 4.57 16.07 15.01
N VAL A 172 5.60 16.08 15.87
CA VAL A 172 6.99 16.31 15.46
C VAL A 172 7.60 14.99 14.97
N PHE A 173 8.28 15.04 13.82
CA PHE A 173 8.97 13.90 13.23
C PHE A 173 10.47 13.99 13.50
N ASP A 174 11.06 12.89 13.95
CA ASP A 174 12.49 12.78 14.20
C ASP A 174 13.04 11.45 13.66
N ALA A 175 14.36 11.42 13.42
CA ALA A 175 15.08 10.24 12.95
C ALA A 175 15.80 9.53 14.10
N LEU A 176 16.03 8.22 13.95
CA LEU A 176 16.72 7.35 14.93
C LEU A 176 18.09 6.88 14.42
#